data_AF-A0A3D0S0I6-F1
#
_entry.id   AF-A0A3D0S0I6-F1
#
_cell.length_a   1.000
_cell.length_b   1.000
_cell.length_c   1.000
_cell.angle_alpha   90.00
_cell.angle_beta   90.00
_cell.angle_gamma   90.00
#
_symmetry.space_group_name_H-M   'P 1'
#
loop_
_entity.id
_entity.type
_entity.pdbx_description
1 polymer ?
#
loop_
_entity_poly.entity_id
_entity_poly.type
_entity_poly.pdbx_seq_one_letter_code
_entity_poly.pdbx_strand_id
1 'polypeptide(L)'
;VTNTNWQWYSGEAAIGHLMQMSGLAVQNFVSAAVGMSVAAAFARGLARAERDGRVGNFFSDLVRTVVRVLLPISLIAACLFIVLGVVQNFAGPHLMETLTGGSQTLTGGPVASQEAIKQLGTN
;
A
#
# COMPACT_ATOMS: atom_id res chain seq x y z
N VAL A 1 8.19 -5.17 -3.44
CA VAL A 1 9.67 -5.13 -3.36
C VAL A 1 10.23 -3.97 -4.18
N THR A 2 10.10 -3.97 -5.51
CA THR A 2 10.70 -2.93 -6.37
C THR A 2 9.90 -1.63 -6.48
N ASN A 3 8.77 -1.51 -5.79
CA ASN A 3 7.83 -0.39 -5.91
C ASN A 3 7.24 -0.19 -7.32
N THR A 4 7.15 -1.27 -8.10
CA THR A 4 6.68 -1.23 -9.50
C THR A 4 5.26 -1.78 -9.67
N ASN A 5 4.86 -2.67 -8.75
CA ASN A 5 3.62 -3.46 -8.79
C ASN A 5 3.20 -3.93 -10.19
N TRP A 6 4.15 -4.47 -10.97
CA TRP A 6 3.81 -5.09 -12.24
C TRP A 6 2.87 -6.29 -12.01
N GLN A 7 1.73 -6.30 -12.71
CA GLN A 7 0.72 -7.36 -12.63
C GLN A 7 0.69 -8.13 -13.94
N TRP A 8 1.16 -9.37 -13.91
CA TRP A 8 1.00 -10.34 -15.00
C TRP A 8 -0.20 -11.29 -14.77
N TYR A 9 -0.97 -11.06 -13.71
CA TYR A 9 -2.08 -11.89 -13.24
C TYR A 9 -3.35 -11.04 -13.05
N SER A 10 -4.53 -11.67 -13.08
CA SER A 10 -5.79 -11.04 -12.66
C SER A 10 -5.93 -11.10 -11.14
N GLY A 11 -6.08 -9.94 -10.50
CA GLY A 11 -6.11 -9.80 -9.05
C GLY A 11 -7.25 -10.56 -8.37
N GLU A 12 -8.44 -10.63 -8.99
CA GLU A 12 -9.60 -11.32 -8.41
C GLU A 12 -9.51 -12.84 -8.51
N ALA A 13 -8.78 -13.37 -9.50
CA ALA A 13 -8.69 -14.80 -9.76
C ALA A 13 -7.45 -15.47 -9.15
N ALA A 14 -6.36 -14.72 -8.96
CA ALA A 14 -5.05 -15.30 -8.65
C ALA A 14 -4.60 -15.21 -7.18
N ILE A 15 -5.14 -14.25 -6.40
CA ILE A 15 -4.61 -13.96 -5.05
C ILE A 15 -5.73 -13.85 -4.02
N GLY A 16 -5.68 -14.69 -2.98
CA GLY A 16 -6.63 -14.62 -1.87
C GLY A 16 -6.41 -13.42 -0.93
N HIS A 17 -7.45 -13.04 -0.20
CA HIS A 17 -7.48 -11.86 0.70
C HIS A 17 -6.30 -11.80 1.67
N LEU A 18 -5.87 -12.95 2.22
CA LEU A 18 -4.72 -13.01 3.12
C LEU A 18 -3.44 -12.51 2.44
N MET A 19 -3.15 -13.01 1.24
CA MET A 19 -1.93 -12.65 0.51
C MET A 19 -1.97 -11.20 0.00
N GLN A 20 -3.15 -10.70 -0.36
CA GLN A 20 -3.33 -9.27 -0.67
C GLN A 20 -2.94 -8.38 0.53
N MET A 21 -3.39 -8.74 1.74
CA MET A 21 -3.11 -7.95 2.94
C MET A 21 -1.71 -8.12 3.50
N SER A 22 -1.30 -9.35 3.79
CA SER A 22 -0.04 -9.62 4.48
C SER A 22 1.15 -9.62 3.54
N GLY A 23 0.92 -9.83 2.23
CA GLY A 23 1.95 -9.82 1.20
C GLY A 23 2.03 -8.46 0.51
N LEU A 24 1.06 -8.17 -0.35
CA LEU A 24 1.12 -7.01 -1.24
C LEU A 24 1.03 -5.68 -0.49
N ALA A 25 0.08 -5.54 0.45
CA ALA A 25 -0.06 -4.30 1.23
C ALA A 25 1.19 -4.03 2.08
N VAL A 26 1.76 -5.05 2.74
CA VAL A 26 3.02 -4.90 3.49
C VAL A 26 4.16 -4.43 2.57
N GLN A 27 4.25 -5.02 1.38
CA GLN A 27 5.25 -4.59 0.40
C GLN A 27 5.04 -3.15 -0.05
N ASN A 28 3.80 -2.70 -0.24
CA ASN A 28 3.51 -1.32 -0.62
C ASN A 28 3.99 -0.28 0.42
N PHE A 29 3.92 -0.62 1.71
CA PHE A 29 4.49 0.23 2.77
C PHE A 29 6.01 0.21 2.76
N VAL A 30 6.60 -0.98 2.73
CA VAL A 30 8.05 -1.14 2.90
C VAL A 30 8.81 -0.61 1.69
N SER A 31 8.37 -0.87 0.46
CA SER A 31 9.07 -0.36 -0.73
C SER A 31 9.04 1.17 -0.84
N ALA A 32 7.90 1.79 -0.54
CA ALA A 32 7.79 3.24 -0.48
C ALA A 32 8.68 3.84 0.63
N ALA A 33 8.67 3.25 1.83
CA ALA A 33 9.47 3.72 2.95
C ALA A 33 10.98 3.59 2.69
N VAL A 34 11.43 2.57 1.96
CA VAL A 34 12.83 2.45 1.52
C VAL A 34 13.21 3.62 0.61
N GLY A 35 12.41 3.94 -0.40
CA GLY A 35 12.66 5.07 -1.30
C GLY A 35 12.77 6.41 -0.55
N MET A 36 11.84 6.66 0.37
CA MET A 36 11.87 7.84 1.24
C MET A 36 13.08 7.87 2.17
N SER A 37 13.49 6.72 2.72
CA SER A 37 14.68 6.64 3.59
C SER A 37 15.96 6.96 2.84
N VAL A 38 16.08 6.51 1.58
CA VAL A 38 17.21 6.85 0.69
C VAL A 38 17.21 8.35 0.38
N ALA A 39 16.05 8.92 0.05
CA ALA A 39 15.92 10.36 -0.20
C ALA A 39 16.32 11.19 1.04
N ALA A 40 15.89 10.77 2.24
CA ALA A 40 16.27 11.42 3.50
C ALA A 40 17.78 11.32 3.78
N ALA A 41 18.39 10.15 3.54
CA ALA A 41 19.83 9.97 3.69
C ALA A 41 20.62 10.85 2.70
N PHE A 42 20.16 10.93 1.44
CA PHE A 42 20.74 11.80 0.42
C PHE A 42 20.66 13.28 0.80
N ALA A 43 19.48 13.75 1.22
CA ALA A 43 19.29 15.12 1.68
C ALA A 43 20.21 15.47 2.87
N ARG A 44 20.36 14.56 3.84
CA ARG A 44 21.30 14.74 4.97
C ARG A 44 22.75 14.73 4.53
N GLY A 45 23.10 13.96 3.51
CA GLY A 45 24.44 13.95 2.92
C GLY A 45 24.80 15.28 2.26
N LEU A 46 23.85 15.91 1.55
CA LEU A 46 24.05 17.23 0.94
C LEU A 46 24.10 18.37 1.97
N ALA A 47 23.28 18.30 3.02
CA ALA A 47 23.15 19.39 4.00
C ALA A 47 24.28 19.43 5.04
N ARG A 48 25.03 18.33 5.24
CA ARG A 48 26.07 18.26 6.29
C ARG A 48 27.39 18.87 5.81
N ALA A 49 27.94 19.77 6.62
CA ALA A 49 29.27 20.35 6.42
C ALA A 49 30.41 19.51 7.04
N GLU A 50 30.09 18.62 7.99
CA GLU A 50 31.09 17.85 8.75
C GLU A 50 31.49 16.52 8.09
N ARG A 51 32.76 16.14 8.24
CA ARG A 51 33.43 15.08 7.46
C ARG A 51 33.35 13.65 8.02
N ASP A 52 32.52 13.37 9.02
CA ASP A 52 32.39 12.02 9.61
C ASP A 52 31.66 11.01 8.67
N GLY A 53 31.09 11.48 7.54
CA GLY A 53 30.52 10.61 6.50
C GLY A 53 29.23 9.85 6.89
N ARG A 54 28.73 10.03 8.12
CA ARG A 54 27.50 9.37 8.61
C ARG A 54 26.24 10.08 8.13
N VAL A 55 25.30 9.32 7.55
CA VAL A 55 24.04 9.82 6.95
C VAL A 55 22.77 9.45 7.73
N GLY A 56 22.91 8.99 8.98
CA GLY A 56 21.80 8.62 9.87
C GLY A 56 21.71 7.12 10.15
N ASN A 57 20.52 6.65 10.54
CA ASN A 57 20.23 5.24 10.79
C ASN A 57 19.05 4.81 9.91
N PHE A 58 19.33 3.94 8.95
CA PHE A 58 18.37 3.44 7.98
C PHE A 58 17.11 2.84 8.63
N PHE A 59 17.26 1.98 9.64
CA PHE A 59 16.12 1.34 10.30
C PHE A 59 15.25 2.35 11.06
N SER A 60 15.88 3.38 11.64
CA SER A 60 15.12 4.46 12.27
C SER A 60 14.33 5.27 11.25
N ASP A 61 14.90 5.58 10.08
CA ASP A 61 14.18 6.30 9.03
C ASP A 61 13.05 5.46 8.44
N LEU A 62 13.30 4.18 8.20
CA LEU A 62 12.32 3.23 7.69
C LEU A 62 11.11 3.12 8.64
N VAL A 63 11.35 2.83 9.92
CA VAL A 63 10.27 2.67 10.91
C VAL A 63 9.52 3.98 11.12
N ARG A 64 10.21 5.12 11.20
CA ARG A 64 9.55 6.42 11.36
C ARG A 64 8.70 6.77 10.14
N THR A 65 9.19 6.50 8.93
CA THR A 65 8.45 6.75 7.70
C THR A 65 7.18 5.91 7.64
N VAL A 66 7.27 4.62 7.95
CA VAL A 66 6.08 3.75 7.99
C VAL A 66 5.11 4.21 9.07
N VAL A 67 5.55 4.29 10.33
CA VAL A 67 4.63 4.46 11.47
C VAL A 67 4.12 5.89 11.61
N ARG A 68 4.92 6.90 11.23
CA ARG A 68 4.57 8.32 11.47
C ARG A 68 4.12 9.06 10.22
N VAL A 69 4.33 8.51 9.02
CA VAL A 69 3.96 9.18 7.76
C VAL A 69 2.99 8.32 6.96
N LEU A 70 3.44 7.17 6.47
CA LEU A 70 2.64 6.35 5.55
C LEU A 70 1.39 5.79 6.22
N LEU A 71 1.54 5.14 7.38
CA LEU A 71 0.44 4.51 8.09
C LEU A 71 -0.69 5.48 8.48
N PRO A 72 -0.44 6.63 9.13
CA PRO A 72 -1.51 7.55 9.50
C PRO A 72 -2.20 8.16 8.28
N ILE A 73 -1.45 8.56 7.24
CA ILE A 73 -2.05 9.14 6.04
C ILE A 73 -2.87 8.10 5.28
N SER A 74 -2.34 6.89 5.10
CA SER A 74 -3.07 5.80 4.45
C SER A 74 -4.31 5.36 5.25
N LEU A 75 -4.27 5.41 6.57
CA LEU A 75 -5.44 5.11 7.40
C LEU A 75 -6.57 6.13 7.14
N ILE A 76 -6.25 7.42 7.15
CA ILE A 76 -7.23 8.49 6.86
C ILE A 76 -7.78 8.34 5.44
N ALA A 77 -6.92 8.11 4.45
CA ALA A 77 -7.34 7.91 3.06
C ALA A 77 -8.21 6.65 2.88
N ALA A 78 -7.87 5.54 3.56
CA ALA A 78 -8.68 4.32 3.53
C ALA A 78 -10.07 4.54 4.13
N CYS A 79 -10.18 5.25 5.26
CA CYS A 79 -11.46 5.63 5.83
C CYS A 79 -12.29 6.49 4.87
N LEU A 80 -11.66 7.47 4.21
CA LEU A 80 -12.32 8.29 3.20
C LEU A 80 -12.83 7.43 2.03
N PHE A 81 -12.01 6.49 1.54
CA PHE A 81 -12.42 5.58 0.47
C PHE A 81 -13.60 4.69 0.87
N ILE A 82 -13.63 4.18 2.11
CA ILE A 82 -14.78 3.42 2.62
C ILE A 82 -16.06 4.27 2.62
N VAL A 83 -15.98 5.53 3.09
CA VAL A 83 -17.12 6.47 3.07
C VAL A 83 -17.59 6.77 1.64
N LEU A 84 -16.66 6.80 0.68
CA LEU A 84 -16.95 6.99 -0.74
C LEU A 84 -17.39 5.69 -1.47
N GLY A 85 -17.55 4.58 -0.75
CA GLY A 85 -18.11 3.33 -1.29
C GLY A 85 -17.08 2.31 -1.79
N VAL A 86 -15.78 2.50 -1.54
CA VAL A 86 -14.76 1.50 -1.86
C VAL A 86 -14.89 0.30 -0.92
N VAL A 87 -14.78 -0.91 -1.49
CA VAL A 87 -14.92 -2.17 -0.77
C VAL A 87 -13.82 -2.33 0.29
N GLN A 88 -14.21 -2.68 1.52
CA GLN A 88 -13.28 -3.07 2.58
C GLN A 88 -13.94 -4.14 3.46
N ASN A 89 -13.81 -5.41 3.08
CA ASN A 89 -14.34 -6.53 3.84
C ASN A 89 -13.53 -7.82 3.58
N PHE A 90 -13.95 -8.91 4.22
CA PHE A 90 -13.39 -10.25 4.01
C PHE A 90 -14.39 -11.21 3.37
N ALA A 91 -15.42 -10.68 2.73
CA ALA A 91 -16.45 -11.50 2.14
C ALA A 91 -15.91 -12.23 0.90
N GLY A 92 -16.39 -13.46 0.69
CA GLY A 92 -16.11 -14.22 -0.52
C GLY A 92 -16.85 -13.65 -1.74
N PRO A 93 -16.69 -14.26 -2.92
CA PRO A 93 -17.45 -13.88 -4.11
C PRO A 93 -18.96 -14.04 -3.89
N HIS A 94 -19.74 -13.02 -4.24
CA HIS A 94 -21.20 -13.01 -4.16
C HIS A 94 -21.81 -13.13 -5.56
N LEU A 95 -22.65 -14.13 -5.79
CA LEU A 95 -23.43 -14.24 -7.01
C LEU A 95 -24.65 -13.32 -6.93
N MET A 96 -24.86 -12.50 -7.96
CA MET A 96 -25.97 -11.56 -8.08
C MET A 96 -26.74 -11.84 -9.38
N GLU A 97 -28.06 -11.89 -9.30
CA GLU A 97 -28.89 -11.90 -10.50
C GLU A 97 -29.03 -10.50 -11.07
N THR A 98 -28.82 -10.36 -12.37
CA THR A 98 -28.91 -9.07 -13.06
C THR A 98 -30.35 -8.80 -13.50
N LEU A 99 -30.66 -7.52 -13.76
CA LEU A 99 -31.98 -7.10 -14.23
C LEU A 99 -32.40 -7.74 -15.57
N THR A 100 -31.44 -8.24 -16.35
CA THR A 100 -31.66 -8.94 -17.62
C THR A 100 -31.82 -10.45 -17.47
N GLY A 101 -31.83 -10.97 -16.22
CA GLY A 101 -31.94 -12.40 -15.92
C GLY A 101 -30.63 -13.17 -16.05
N GLY A 102 -29.48 -12.49 -16.11
CA GLY A 102 -28.15 -13.10 -16.07
C GLY A 102 -27.61 -13.24 -14.65
N SER A 103 -26.44 -13.84 -14.50
CA SER A 103 -25.71 -13.92 -13.23
C SER A 103 -24.38 -13.17 -13.33
N GLN A 104 -24.03 -12.41 -12.29
CA GLN A 104 -22.74 -11.74 -12.16
C GLN A 104 -22.12 -12.06 -10.80
N THR A 105 -20.82 -12.29 -10.77
CA THR A 105 -20.07 -12.46 -9.52
C THR A 105 -19.46 -11.14 -9.10
N LEU A 106 -19.75 -10.67 -7.89
CA LEU A 106 -19.10 -9.53 -7.25
C LEU A 106 -18.08 -10.00 -6.24
N THR A 107 -16.86 -9.49 -6.35
CA THR A 107 -15.75 -9.85 -5.46
C THR A 107 -15.69 -8.88 -4.29
N GLY A 108 -15.72 -9.41 -3.06
CA GLY A 108 -15.37 -8.65 -1.85
C GLY A 108 -13.85 -8.45 -1.72
N GLY A 109 -13.41 -7.88 -0.61
CA GLY A 109 -11.97 -7.82 -0.30
C GLY A 109 -11.50 -6.55 0.42
N PRO A 110 -10.25 -6.55 0.90
CA PRO A 110 -9.65 -5.45 1.65
C PRO A 110 -9.09 -4.34 0.72
N VAL A 111 -9.91 -3.85 -0.20
CA VAL A 111 -9.49 -2.98 -1.32
C VAL A 111 -9.14 -1.57 -0.85
N ALA A 112 -9.97 -0.92 -0.05
CA ALA A 112 -9.76 0.48 0.37
C ALA A 112 -8.40 0.69 1.07
N SER A 113 -8.01 -0.24 1.95
CA SER A 113 -6.71 -0.19 2.63
C SER A 113 -5.53 -0.37 1.67
N GLN A 114 -5.68 -1.22 0.66
CA GLN A 114 -4.64 -1.50 -0.32
C GLN A 114 -4.50 -0.34 -1.31
N GLU A 115 -5.62 0.24 -1.76
CA GLU A 115 -5.63 1.43 -2.62
C GLU A 115 -4.98 2.63 -1.95
N ALA A 116 -5.28 2.87 -0.67
CA ALA A 116 -4.73 4.02 0.05
C ALA A 116 -3.19 4.03 0.08
N ILE A 117 -2.55 2.91 0.42
CA ILE A 117 -1.08 2.85 0.41
C ILE A 117 -0.51 2.74 -1.02
N LYS A 118 -1.23 2.12 -1.95
CA LYS A 118 -0.79 2.03 -3.35
C LYS A 118 -0.64 3.42 -3.96
N GLN A 119 -1.66 4.27 -3.81
CA GLN A 119 -1.65 5.63 -4.33
C GLN A 119 -0.65 6.52 -3.58
N LEU A 120 -0.61 6.46 -2.24
CA LEU A 120 0.30 7.27 -1.43
C LEU A 120 1.78 6.91 -1.67
N GLY A 121 2.08 5.61 -1.73
CA GLY A 121 3.44 5.10 -1.91
C GLY A 121 3.87 4.91 -3.36
N THR A 122 3.04 5.36 -4.32
CA THR A 122 3.27 5.26 -5.77
C THR A 122 3.70 3.84 -6.19
N ASN A 123 2.96 2.85 -5.68
CA ASN A 123 3.32 1.44 -5.84
C ASN A 123 2.73 0.80 -7.08
#